data_AF-W1Q9B7-F1
#
_entry.id   AF-W1Q9B7-F1
#
_cell.length_a   1.000
_cell.length_b   1.000
_cell.length_c   1.000
_cell.angle_alpha   90.00
_cell.angle_beta   90.00
_cell.angle_gamma   90.00
#
_symmetry.space_group_name_H-M   'P 1'
#
loop_
_entity.id
_entity.type
_entity.pdbx_description
1 polymer ?
#
loop_
_entity_poly.entity_id
_entity_poly.type
_entity_poly.pdbx_seq_one_letter_code
_entity_poly.pdbx_strand_id
1 'polypeptide(L)'
;MTENSIASILTGKPNTESKVSKSFSRKSQVSSTASLKREPKQGWRSHGSHCLTYALDTKLTAPVKVAAFDLDDTLITTKSGYKFGCGSFDWKFKFDVPGIFTKLQAEDYTIVIFSNQASVVNAPDSKSLKILTTKIDDIIKHLEKPVIYYASTRKSRKDKSKHDLDLYTLFRKPNTGMFSQFLEDYQLTEEMLDRDNSFFVGDAAGRPGDFSDSDLKFAENLKLQFYSPEEYFPSMKHVTNEDG
;
A
#
# COMPACT_ATOMS: atom_id res chain seq x y z
N MET A 1 -47.86 -70.25 -26.17
CA MET A 1 -47.54 -71.09 -25.01
C MET A 1 -47.07 -70.13 -23.93
N THR A 2 -48.03 -69.57 -23.18
CA THR A 2 -48.51 -70.03 -21.86
C THR A 2 -47.49 -69.67 -20.77
N GLU A 3 -47.78 -68.64 -19.97
CA GLU A 3 -48.33 -68.74 -18.60
C GLU A 3 -47.21 -68.85 -17.55
N ASN A 4 -47.07 -67.82 -16.70
CA ASN A 4 -47.61 -67.77 -15.33
C ASN A 4 -47.09 -68.89 -14.42
N SER A 5 -46.41 -68.52 -13.32
CA SER A 5 -46.94 -68.73 -11.95
C SER A 5 -45.90 -68.43 -10.86
N ILE A 6 -46.16 -67.49 -9.94
CA ILE A 6 -46.77 -67.66 -8.58
C ILE A 6 -45.69 -68.05 -7.54
N ALA A 7 -45.66 -67.61 -6.27
CA ALA A 7 -46.23 -66.52 -5.48
C ALA A 7 -45.78 -66.77 -4.02
N SER A 8 -45.94 -65.76 -3.15
CA SER A 8 -46.48 -65.81 -1.78
C SER A 8 -45.66 -64.98 -0.78
N ILE A 9 -46.21 -64.26 0.22
CA ILE A 9 -47.50 -63.59 0.47
C ILE A 9 -47.36 -62.89 1.85
N LEU A 10 -47.89 -61.67 1.95
CA LEU A 10 -48.54 -60.96 3.10
C LEU A 10 -47.76 -60.79 4.42
N THR A 11 -47.89 -59.72 5.21
CA THR A 11 -48.98 -58.78 5.58
C THR A 11 -48.31 -57.45 6.03
N GLY A 12 -48.89 -56.26 6.16
CA GLY A 12 -50.24 -55.70 6.07
C GLY A 12 -50.14 -54.15 6.09
N LYS A 13 -51.15 -53.49 5.53
CA LYS A 13 -51.44 -52.03 5.53
C LYS A 13 -52.62 -51.80 6.53
N PRO A 14 -53.06 -50.58 6.94
CA PRO A 14 -53.29 -49.45 6.01
C PRO A 14 -53.28 -47.98 6.54
N ASN A 15 -53.25 -47.05 5.55
CA ASN A 15 -54.03 -45.80 5.40
C ASN A 15 -53.87 -44.61 6.40
N THR A 16 -54.05 -43.33 6.04
CA THR A 16 -54.84 -42.68 4.95
C THR A 16 -54.38 -41.23 4.66
N GLU A 17 -54.64 -40.79 3.41
CA GLU A 17 -55.07 -39.44 2.93
C GLU A 17 -54.15 -38.21 3.10
N SER A 18 -53.53 -37.65 2.05
CA SER A 18 -54.06 -36.87 0.90
C SER A 18 -54.57 -35.46 1.23
N LYS A 19 -53.89 -34.43 0.70
CA LYS A 19 -54.49 -33.24 0.06
C LYS A 19 -53.42 -32.34 -0.59
N VAL A 20 -53.47 -32.28 -1.91
CA VAL A 20 -52.90 -31.22 -2.75
C VAL A 20 -53.87 -30.05 -2.75
N SER A 21 -53.42 -28.80 -2.57
CA SER A 21 -53.90 -27.66 -3.38
C SER A 21 -53.16 -26.33 -3.12
N LYS A 22 -52.97 -25.61 -4.23
CA LYS A 22 -52.94 -24.14 -4.41
C LYS A 22 -51.69 -23.34 -4.02
N SER A 23 -50.89 -23.10 -5.07
CA SER A 23 -50.47 -21.77 -5.56
C SER A 23 -50.31 -20.64 -4.53
N PHE A 24 -49.07 -20.19 -4.34
CA PHE A 24 -48.79 -18.78 -4.08
C PHE A 24 -47.44 -18.39 -4.69
N SER A 25 -47.50 -17.48 -5.66
CA SER A 25 -46.38 -16.70 -6.17
C SER A 25 -45.65 -16.04 -5.00
N ARG A 26 -44.33 -16.26 -4.88
CA ARG A 26 -43.45 -15.39 -4.10
C ARG A 26 -42.35 -14.87 -5.00
N LYS A 27 -42.48 -13.58 -5.27
CA LYS A 27 -41.53 -12.70 -5.94
C LYS A 27 -40.10 -12.98 -5.47
N SER A 28 -39.20 -13.07 -6.44
CA SER A 28 -37.77 -12.87 -6.27
C SER A 28 -37.51 -11.51 -5.62
N GLN A 29 -37.23 -11.49 -4.32
CA GLN A 29 -36.51 -10.38 -3.71
C GLN A 29 -35.03 -10.60 -3.95
N VAL A 30 -34.54 -10.00 -5.04
CA VAL A 30 -33.15 -9.61 -5.15
C VAL A 30 -32.92 -8.55 -4.07
N SER A 31 -32.43 -8.97 -2.91
CA SER A 31 -31.95 -8.09 -1.86
C SER A 31 -30.53 -7.65 -2.23
N SER A 32 -30.46 -6.67 -3.12
CA SER A 32 -29.27 -5.83 -3.27
C SER A 32 -29.20 -4.88 -2.08
N THR A 33 -28.14 -4.97 -1.29
CA THR A 33 -27.40 -3.86 -0.64
C THR A 33 -26.54 -4.41 0.50
N ALA A 34 -25.51 -5.19 0.18
CA ALA A 34 -24.37 -5.32 1.08
C ALA A 34 -23.44 -4.13 0.85
N SER A 35 -23.85 -2.92 1.27
CA SER A 35 -22.92 -1.81 1.40
C SER A 35 -22.25 -1.91 2.77
N LEU A 36 -21.30 -2.83 2.89
CA LEU A 36 -20.35 -2.81 4.01
C LEU A 36 -19.22 -1.84 3.65
N LYS A 37 -19.55 -0.54 3.60
CA LYS A 37 -18.54 0.54 3.53
C LYS A 37 -18.14 0.94 4.94
N ARG A 38 -17.05 0.34 5.43
CA ARG A 38 -16.16 0.87 6.48
C ARG A 38 -14.87 0.07 6.34
N GLU A 39 -13.70 0.65 6.13
CA GLU A 39 -13.14 1.81 6.84
C GLU A 39 -12.21 2.64 5.94
N PRO A 40 -11.95 3.90 6.33
CA PRO A 40 -10.57 4.16 6.71
C PRO A 40 -10.55 4.62 8.15
N LYS A 41 -9.87 3.86 9.01
CA LYS A 41 -9.23 4.49 10.16
C LYS A 41 -7.81 4.80 9.71
N GLN A 42 -7.35 6.01 10.01
CA GLN A 42 -5.96 6.36 9.89
C GLN A 42 -5.12 5.35 10.68
N GLY A 43 -3.99 4.92 10.12
CA GLY A 43 -3.02 4.09 10.84
C GLY A 43 -2.42 2.95 10.02
N TRP A 44 -1.75 2.06 10.74
CA TRP A 44 -0.99 0.94 10.21
C TRP A 44 -1.89 -0.16 9.62
N ARG A 45 -1.53 -0.66 8.43
CA ARG A 45 -2.14 -1.83 7.78
C ARG A 45 -1.07 -2.75 7.22
N SER A 46 -1.38 -4.03 7.12
CA SER A 46 -0.49 -5.04 6.55
C SER A 46 -1.17 -5.73 5.37
N HIS A 47 -0.48 -5.76 4.23
CA HIS A 47 -0.89 -6.46 3.02
C HIS A 47 0.04 -7.67 2.88
N GLY A 48 -0.40 -8.79 3.47
CA GLY A 48 0.42 -9.99 3.61
C GLY A 48 1.77 -9.73 4.31
N SER A 49 2.76 -10.57 4.01
CA SER A 49 4.13 -10.45 4.51
C SER A 49 5.00 -9.45 3.74
N HIS A 50 4.52 -8.95 2.60
CA HIS A 50 5.33 -8.23 1.61
C HIS A 50 5.16 -6.71 1.66
N CYS A 51 4.06 -6.19 2.19
CA CYS A 51 3.81 -4.75 2.25
C CYS A 51 3.19 -4.30 3.58
N LEU A 52 3.78 -3.25 4.15
CA LEU A 52 3.30 -2.55 5.34
C LEU A 52 2.97 -1.11 4.94
N THR A 53 1.84 -0.58 5.42
CA THR A 53 1.37 0.76 5.04
C THR A 53 0.95 1.56 6.27
N TYR A 54 1.13 2.88 6.22
CA TYR A 54 0.46 3.84 7.09
C TYR A 54 -0.46 4.69 6.22
N ALA A 55 -1.76 4.47 6.36
CA ALA A 55 -2.77 5.14 5.56
C ALA A 55 -3.43 6.26 6.35
N LEU A 56 -3.76 7.35 5.67
CA LEU A 56 -4.56 8.46 6.20
C LEU A 56 -6.05 8.22 5.96
N ASP A 57 -6.89 8.65 6.89
CA ASP A 57 -8.34 8.72 6.69
C ASP A 57 -8.70 10.01 5.95
N THR A 58 -8.35 10.04 4.67
CA THR A 58 -8.66 11.17 3.78
C THR A 58 -9.07 10.67 2.41
N LYS A 59 -9.93 11.44 1.75
CA LYS A 59 -10.29 11.22 0.35
C LYS A 59 -9.42 12.14 -0.51
N LEU A 60 -8.76 11.57 -1.51
CA LEU A 60 -8.03 12.33 -2.52
C LEU A 60 -8.97 12.74 -3.65
N THR A 61 -8.85 13.97 -4.12
CA THR A 61 -9.70 14.54 -5.17
C THR A 61 -8.87 14.71 -6.43
N ALA A 62 -9.36 14.20 -7.56
CA ALA A 62 -8.68 14.32 -8.85
C ALA A 62 -8.75 15.75 -9.41
N PRO A 63 -7.73 16.20 -10.16
CA PRO A 63 -6.49 15.48 -10.44
C PRO A 63 -5.55 15.46 -9.22
N VAL A 64 -4.94 14.32 -8.94
CA VAL A 64 -4.08 14.11 -7.77
C VAL A 64 -2.62 14.36 -8.17
N LYS A 65 -2.02 15.41 -7.59
CA LYS A 65 -0.58 15.66 -7.67
C LYS A 65 0.13 14.86 -6.59
N VAL A 66 1.14 14.08 -6.97
CA VAL A 66 1.88 13.20 -6.05
C VAL A 66 3.32 13.67 -5.95
N ALA A 67 3.73 14.03 -4.74
CA ALA A 67 5.13 14.22 -4.37
C ALA A 67 5.58 12.94 -3.65
N ALA A 68 6.23 12.04 -4.39
CA ALA A 68 6.67 10.75 -3.88
C ALA A 68 8.15 10.80 -3.47
N PHE A 69 8.49 10.10 -2.39
CA PHE A 69 9.84 10.09 -1.82
C PHE A 69 10.28 8.68 -1.42
N ASP A 70 11.56 8.37 -1.58
CA ASP A 70 12.21 7.36 -0.74
C ASP A 70 12.40 7.89 0.70
N LEU A 71 12.71 7.00 1.64
CA LEU A 71 12.93 7.35 3.04
C LEU A 71 14.42 7.51 3.40
N ASP A 72 15.18 6.41 3.33
CA ASP A 72 16.50 6.31 3.94
C ASP A 72 17.53 6.91 2.97
N ASP A 73 18.41 7.79 3.46
CA ASP A 73 19.34 8.63 2.67
C ASP A 73 18.68 9.62 1.68
N THR A 74 17.34 9.65 1.63
CA THR A 74 16.55 10.65 0.91
C THR A 74 15.97 11.72 1.86
N LEU A 75 14.99 11.34 2.68
CA LEU A 75 14.37 12.25 3.66
C LEU A 75 15.16 12.31 4.97
N ILE A 76 15.69 11.16 5.37
CA ILE A 76 16.39 10.99 6.64
C ILE A 76 17.77 10.39 6.43
N THR A 77 18.65 10.56 7.42
CA THR A 77 19.89 9.81 7.54
C THR A 77 20.10 9.41 9.00
N THR A 78 21.07 8.55 9.30
CA THR A 78 21.30 8.11 10.68
C THR A 78 21.92 9.21 11.53
N LYS A 79 21.62 9.22 12.84
CA LYS A 79 22.31 10.10 13.81
C LYS A 79 23.71 9.55 14.13
N SER A 80 23.82 8.23 14.18
CA SER A 80 25.05 7.49 14.50
C SER A 80 26.12 7.58 13.40
N GLY A 81 25.74 7.88 12.15
CA GLY A 81 26.63 7.84 10.99
C GLY A 81 26.86 6.43 10.44
N TYR A 82 26.23 5.40 11.02
CA TYR A 82 26.23 4.07 10.40
C TYR A 82 25.36 4.05 9.16
N LYS A 83 25.71 3.18 8.21
CA LYS A 83 24.93 2.95 6.98
C LYS A 83 23.49 2.49 7.27
N PHE A 84 23.29 1.74 8.37
CA PHE A 84 21.97 1.28 8.78
C PHE A 84 21.66 1.81 10.19
N GLY A 85 20.43 2.29 10.39
CA GLY A 85 19.99 2.82 11.68
C GLY A 85 20.02 1.77 12.78
N CYS A 86 20.57 2.12 13.94
CA CYS A 86 20.76 1.22 15.08
C CYS A 86 19.60 1.25 16.10
N GLY A 87 18.38 1.55 15.66
CA GLY A 87 17.19 1.59 16.51
C GLY A 87 16.13 2.54 15.97
N SER A 88 14.98 2.62 16.66
CA SER A 88 13.83 3.40 16.18
C SER A 88 14.08 4.91 16.14
N PHE A 89 15.05 5.41 16.92
CA PHE A 89 15.33 6.84 17.07
C PHE A 89 16.67 7.28 16.44
N ASP A 90 17.40 6.35 15.82
CA ASP A 90 18.67 6.62 15.13
C ASP A 90 18.41 7.17 13.72
N TRP A 91 17.76 8.32 13.67
CA TRP A 91 17.44 9.04 12.45
C TRP A 91 17.39 10.54 12.72
N LYS A 92 17.72 11.34 11.70
CA LYS A 92 17.49 12.78 11.64
C LYS A 92 17.09 13.15 10.21
N PHE A 93 16.37 14.25 10.02
CA PHE A 93 16.14 14.75 8.66
C PHE A 93 17.47 15.11 7.99
N LYS A 94 17.65 14.69 6.73
CA LYS A 94 18.85 14.99 5.94
C LYS A 94 18.84 16.43 5.43
N PHE A 95 17.65 16.96 5.16
CA PHE A 95 17.39 18.32 4.70
C PHE A 95 16.28 18.99 5.53
N ASP A 96 15.84 20.19 5.14
CA ASP A 96 14.65 20.85 5.73
C ASP A 96 13.35 20.22 5.21
N VAL A 97 13.17 18.93 5.53
CA VAL A 97 12.01 18.16 5.09
C VAL A 97 10.69 18.75 5.59
N PRO A 98 10.54 19.16 6.88
CA PRO A 98 9.29 19.75 7.36
C PRO A 98 8.91 21.05 6.63
N GLY A 99 9.90 21.93 6.38
CA GLY A 99 9.68 23.17 5.63
C GLY A 99 9.25 22.90 4.19
N ILE A 100 9.88 21.93 3.52
CA ILE A 100 9.58 21.57 2.13
C ILE A 100 8.22 20.86 2.02
N PHE A 101 7.87 19.99 2.96
CA PHE A 101 6.54 19.36 2.99
C PHE A 101 5.44 20.39 3.24
N THR A 102 5.72 21.44 4.01
CA THR A 102 4.78 22.57 4.17
C THR A 102 4.52 23.28 2.84
N LYS A 103 5.57 23.56 2.05
CA LYS A 103 5.42 24.17 0.72
C LYS A 103 4.62 23.28 -0.23
N LEU A 104 4.95 21.99 -0.28
CA LEU A 104 4.25 21.01 -1.11
C LEU A 104 2.76 20.90 -0.77
N GLN A 105 2.41 20.92 0.51
CA GLN A 105 1.00 20.91 0.93
C GLN A 105 0.27 22.21 0.57
N ALA A 106 0.95 23.37 0.65
CA ALA A 106 0.37 24.64 0.19
C ALA A 106 0.11 24.65 -1.32
N GLU A 107 0.83 23.82 -2.08
CA GLU A 107 0.64 23.57 -3.49
C GLU A 107 -0.25 22.34 -3.77
N ASP A 108 -1.02 21.84 -2.80
CA ASP A 108 -1.95 20.72 -2.94
C ASP A 108 -1.32 19.37 -3.36
N TYR A 109 -0.05 19.14 -3.05
CA TYR A 109 0.56 17.82 -3.27
C TYR A 109 0.12 16.80 -2.23
N THR A 110 -0.21 15.61 -2.70
CA THR A 110 -0.29 14.39 -1.89
C THR A 110 1.11 13.85 -1.66
N ILE A 111 1.55 13.82 -0.40
CA ILE A 111 2.89 13.37 -0.03
C ILE A 111 2.85 11.87 0.30
N VAL A 112 3.65 11.09 -0.42
CA VAL A 112 3.72 9.62 -0.26
C VAL A 112 5.18 9.17 -0.15
N ILE A 113 5.47 8.30 0.80
CA ILE A 113 6.79 7.70 0.98
C ILE A 113 6.74 6.23 0.56
N PHE A 114 7.68 5.81 -0.29
CA PHE A 114 7.83 4.43 -0.76
C PHE A 114 9.21 3.89 -0.42
N SER A 115 9.31 2.90 0.47
CA SER A 115 10.58 2.43 1.01
C SER A 115 10.82 0.92 0.86
N ASN A 116 12.06 0.54 0.53
CA ASN A 116 12.50 -0.86 0.39
C ASN A 116 13.09 -1.40 1.71
N GLN A 117 12.25 -1.92 2.61
CA GLN A 117 12.63 -2.38 3.96
C GLN A 117 12.94 -3.88 4.04
N ALA A 118 13.98 -4.34 3.32
CA ALA A 118 14.32 -5.77 3.18
C ALA A 118 14.74 -6.47 4.49
N SER A 119 15.09 -5.73 5.53
CA SER A 119 15.43 -6.26 6.86
C SER A 119 14.21 -6.48 7.76
N VAL A 120 13.05 -5.91 7.39
CA VAL A 120 11.86 -5.88 8.23
C VAL A 120 10.98 -7.08 7.96
N VAL A 121 10.78 -7.92 8.97
CA VAL A 121 9.79 -9.01 8.92
C VAL A 121 8.42 -8.44 9.26
N ASN A 122 7.48 -8.44 8.31
CA ASN A 122 6.12 -7.97 8.55
C ASN A 122 5.26 -9.03 9.26
N ALA A 123 5.37 -9.09 10.59
CA ALA A 123 4.56 -9.94 11.44
C ALA A 123 4.35 -9.24 12.81
N PRO A 124 3.19 -9.41 13.48
CA PRO A 124 2.85 -8.64 14.69
C PRO A 124 3.92 -8.62 15.79
N ASP A 125 4.60 -9.74 16.04
CA ASP A 125 5.60 -9.86 17.11
C ASP A 125 7.04 -9.54 16.67
N SER A 126 7.23 -9.13 15.42
CA SER A 126 8.55 -8.84 14.86
C SER A 126 9.20 -7.64 15.52
N LYS A 127 10.39 -7.83 16.11
CA LYS A 127 11.21 -6.73 16.64
C LYS A 127 11.54 -5.70 15.55
N SER A 128 11.88 -6.15 14.34
CA SER A 128 12.17 -5.25 13.21
C SER A 128 10.95 -4.45 12.77
N LEU A 129 9.74 -5.02 12.85
CA LEU A 129 8.51 -4.31 12.54
C LEU A 129 8.27 -3.21 13.57
N LYS A 130 8.35 -3.55 14.87
CA LYS A 130 8.21 -2.58 15.96
C LYS A 130 9.22 -1.43 15.84
N ILE A 131 10.46 -1.74 15.47
CA ILE A 131 11.48 -0.71 15.25
C ILE A 131 11.07 0.22 14.10
N LEU A 132 10.65 -0.33 12.96
CA LEU A 132 10.24 0.46 11.81
C LEU A 132 8.98 1.30 12.13
N THR A 133 7.92 0.71 12.67
CA THR A 133 6.68 1.43 12.94
C THR A 133 6.91 2.55 13.94
N THR A 134 7.67 2.32 15.02
CA THR A 134 8.04 3.39 15.97
C THR A 134 8.88 4.49 15.31
N LYS A 135 9.83 4.14 14.42
CA LYS A 135 10.62 5.13 13.66
C LYS A 135 9.72 6.00 12.80
N ILE A 136 8.81 5.40 12.04
CA ILE A 136 7.89 6.13 11.15
C ILE A 136 6.88 6.96 11.95
N ASP A 137 6.31 6.43 13.05
CA ASP A 137 5.43 7.20 13.94
C ASP A 137 6.14 8.44 14.50
N ASP A 138 7.41 8.28 14.90
CA ASP A 138 8.24 9.39 15.39
C ASP A 138 8.54 10.41 14.28
N ILE A 139 8.82 9.97 13.05
CA ILE A 139 9.01 10.85 11.88
C ILE A 139 7.74 11.63 11.58
N ILE A 140 6.59 10.95 11.47
CA ILE A 140 5.29 11.57 11.19
C ILE A 140 4.97 12.62 12.27
N LYS A 141 5.25 12.31 13.53
CA LYS A 141 5.10 13.26 14.64
C LYS A 141 5.95 14.52 14.44
N HIS A 142 7.20 14.41 14.01
CA HIS A 142 8.08 15.56 13.79
C HIS A 142 7.79 16.30 12.48
N LEU A 143 7.16 15.66 11.50
CA LEU A 143 6.68 16.34 10.30
C LEU A 143 5.46 17.20 10.59
N GLU A 144 4.62 16.81 11.56
CA GLU A 144 3.34 17.45 11.89
C GLU A 144 2.40 17.60 10.68
N LYS A 145 2.63 16.81 9.63
CA LYS A 145 1.96 16.88 8.33
C LYS A 145 1.34 15.52 7.97
N PRO A 146 0.19 15.50 7.26
CA PRO A 146 -0.32 14.28 6.67
C PRO A 146 0.67 13.69 5.65
N VAL A 147 1.12 12.47 5.91
CA VAL A 147 2.01 11.69 5.05
C VAL A 147 1.49 10.26 4.96
N ILE A 148 1.51 9.71 3.75
CA ILE A 148 1.17 8.33 3.47
C ILE A 148 2.47 7.53 3.33
N TYR A 149 2.54 6.33 3.88
CA TYR A 149 3.75 5.51 3.86
C TYR A 149 3.47 4.10 3.36
N TYR A 150 4.33 3.60 2.48
CA TYR A 150 4.35 2.23 1.98
C TYR A 150 5.76 1.66 2.10
N ALA A 151 5.86 0.43 2.60
CA ALA A 151 7.11 -0.29 2.70
C ALA A 151 7.03 -1.69 2.12
N SER A 152 7.90 -1.98 1.15
CA SER A 152 8.20 -3.35 0.72
C SER A 152 9.04 -4.02 1.79
N THR A 153 8.47 -4.99 2.48
CA THR A 153 9.08 -5.67 3.62
C THR A 153 9.77 -6.97 3.17
N ARG A 154 10.53 -7.59 4.08
CA ARG A 154 11.33 -8.78 3.81
C ARG A 154 10.48 -9.93 3.27
N LYS A 155 10.95 -10.57 2.19
CA LYS A 155 10.48 -11.89 1.75
C LYS A 155 10.41 -12.87 2.93
N SER A 156 9.23 -13.38 3.26
CA SER A 156 9.10 -14.32 4.38
C SER A 156 9.68 -15.68 3.99
N ARG A 157 10.29 -16.37 4.97
CA ARG A 157 10.82 -17.73 4.75
C ARG A 157 9.72 -18.77 4.51
N LYS A 158 8.48 -18.42 4.86
CA LYS A 158 7.29 -19.24 4.64
C LYS A 158 6.69 -19.01 3.25
N ASP A 159 7.12 -17.95 2.56
CA ASP A 159 6.70 -17.58 1.21
C ASP A 159 7.39 -18.54 0.23
N LYS A 160 6.80 -19.73 0.12
CA LYS A 160 7.27 -20.83 -0.73
C LYS A 160 6.43 -20.98 -1.98
N SER A 161 5.24 -20.39 -2.00
CA SER A 161 4.42 -20.38 -3.22
C SER A 161 5.03 -19.40 -4.22
N LYS A 162 4.92 -19.73 -5.51
CA LYS A 162 5.32 -18.81 -6.59
C LYS A 162 4.61 -17.46 -6.43
N HIS A 163 3.33 -17.48 -6.09
CA HIS A 163 2.50 -16.29 -5.89
C HIS A 163 3.08 -15.34 -4.83
N ASP A 164 3.49 -15.84 -3.66
CA ASP A 164 4.04 -14.97 -2.60
C ASP A 164 5.39 -14.34 -2.98
N LEU A 165 6.21 -15.09 -3.73
CA LEU A 165 7.47 -14.56 -4.27
C LEU A 165 7.22 -13.50 -5.35
N ASP A 166 6.23 -13.74 -6.21
CA ASP A 166 5.81 -12.78 -7.22
C ASP A 166 5.32 -11.48 -6.54
N LEU A 167 4.56 -11.57 -5.44
CA LEU A 167 4.11 -10.41 -4.66
C LEU A 167 5.26 -9.63 -4.01
N TYR A 168 6.20 -10.30 -3.34
CA TYR A 168 7.39 -9.62 -2.78
C TYR A 168 8.15 -8.85 -3.88
N THR A 169 8.35 -9.50 -5.02
CA THR A 169 9.08 -8.89 -6.14
C THR A 169 8.31 -7.71 -6.72
N LEU A 170 7.00 -7.86 -6.92
CA LEU A 170 6.12 -6.83 -7.47
C LEU A 170 6.10 -5.55 -6.62
N PHE A 171 6.12 -5.68 -5.30
CA PHE A 171 6.08 -4.53 -4.38
C PHE A 171 7.45 -3.88 -4.17
N ARG A 172 8.55 -4.58 -4.45
CA ARG A 172 9.89 -4.04 -4.23
C ARG A 172 10.32 -3.15 -5.39
N LYS A 173 10.75 -1.91 -5.09
CA LYS A 173 11.34 -1.03 -6.12
C LYS A 173 12.54 -1.72 -6.78
N PRO A 174 12.65 -1.68 -8.13
CA PRO A 174 11.99 -0.73 -9.03
C PRO A 174 10.58 -1.11 -9.52
N ASN A 175 10.00 -2.23 -9.07
CA ASN A 175 8.63 -2.60 -9.45
C ASN A 175 7.59 -1.71 -8.76
N THR A 176 6.41 -1.61 -9.37
CA THR A 176 5.40 -0.58 -9.08
C THR A 176 4.35 -0.98 -8.04
N GLY A 177 4.43 -2.18 -7.45
CA GLY A 177 3.36 -2.74 -6.62
C GLY A 177 2.96 -1.89 -5.42
N MET A 178 3.90 -1.20 -4.75
CA MET A 178 3.53 -0.26 -3.69
C MET A 178 2.70 0.91 -4.21
N PHE A 179 3.01 1.43 -5.40
CA PHE A 179 2.24 2.52 -6.01
C PHE A 179 0.86 2.03 -6.46
N SER A 180 0.77 0.81 -7.02
CA SER A 180 -0.53 0.20 -7.33
C SER A 180 -1.41 0.03 -6.09
N GLN A 181 -0.81 -0.37 -4.95
CA GLN A 181 -1.53 -0.43 -3.67
C GLN A 181 -1.99 0.96 -3.19
N PHE A 182 -1.17 1.99 -3.40
CA PHE A 182 -1.58 3.38 -3.13
C PHE A 182 -2.81 3.79 -3.94
N LEU A 183 -2.86 3.47 -5.23
CA LEU A 183 -4.04 3.76 -6.04
C LEU A 183 -5.28 2.99 -5.55
N GLU A 184 -5.12 1.71 -5.21
CA GLU A 184 -6.21 0.88 -4.68
C GLU A 184 -6.76 1.43 -3.35
N ASP A 185 -5.87 1.71 -2.39
CA ASP A 185 -6.25 2.18 -1.04
C ASP A 185 -7.06 3.48 -1.08
N TYR A 186 -6.75 4.35 -2.05
CA TYR A 186 -7.40 5.65 -2.24
C TYR A 186 -8.44 5.68 -3.37
N GLN A 187 -8.77 4.52 -3.95
CA GLN A 187 -9.74 4.38 -5.05
C GLN A 187 -9.43 5.31 -6.24
N LEU A 188 -8.15 5.41 -6.59
CA LEU A 188 -7.65 6.20 -7.71
C LEU A 188 -7.47 5.31 -8.95
N THR A 189 -7.68 5.90 -10.12
CA THR A 189 -7.23 5.33 -11.40
C THR A 189 -6.05 6.11 -11.94
N GLU A 190 -5.36 5.54 -12.94
CA GLU A 190 -4.18 6.16 -13.54
C GLU A 190 -4.49 7.52 -14.19
N GLU A 191 -5.70 7.70 -14.70
CA GLU A 191 -6.19 8.94 -15.33
C GLU A 191 -6.51 10.04 -14.30
N MET A 192 -6.63 9.68 -13.03
CA MET A 192 -6.85 10.65 -11.95
C MET A 192 -5.57 11.32 -11.48
N LEU A 193 -4.40 10.85 -11.94
CA LEU A 193 -3.10 11.39 -11.57
C LEU A 193 -2.69 12.55 -12.49
N ASP A 194 -2.24 13.65 -11.90
CA ASP A 194 -1.53 14.70 -12.62
C ASP A 194 -0.06 14.30 -12.74
N ARG A 195 0.26 13.52 -13.77
CA ARG A 195 1.62 12.96 -13.95
C ARG A 195 2.65 14.02 -14.32
N ASP A 196 2.21 15.04 -15.05
CA ASP A 196 3.09 16.12 -15.50
C ASP A 196 3.59 16.95 -14.30
N ASN A 197 2.76 17.09 -13.27
CA ASN A 197 3.12 17.74 -12.00
C ASN A 197 3.37 16.74 -10.87
N SER A 198 3.66 15.47 -11.15
CA SER A 198 4.02 14.48 -10.13
C SER A 198 5.46 14.02 -10.30
N PHE A 199 6.11 13.70 -9.19
CA PHE A 199 7.52 13.36 -9.18
C PHE A 199 7.88 12.36 -8.09
N PHE A 200 9.04 11.73 -8.24
CA PHE A 200 9.66 10.86 -7.26
C PHE A 200 11.07 11.37 -6.92
N VAL A 201 11.38 11.48 -5.63
CA VAL A 201 12.71 11.84 -5.13
C VAL A 201 13.35 10.63 -4.44
N GLY A 202 14.56 10.25 -4.83
CA GLY A 202 15.24 9.10 -4.22
C GLY A 202 16.76 9.10 -4.44
N ASP A 203 17.52 8.54 -3.51
CA ASP A 203 18.99 8.52 -3.55
C ASP A 203 19.54 7.43 -4.47
N ALA A 204 18.79 6.34 -4.68
CA ALA A 204 19.19 5.23 -5.54
C ALA A 204 18.99 5.56 -7.03
N ALA A 205 19.84 6.46 -7.54
CA ALA A 205 19.77 7.04 -8.88
C ALA A 205 20.73 6.38 -9.90
N GLY A 206 21.51 5.38 -9.49
CA GLY A 206 22.48 4.70 -10.37
C GLY A 206 23.75 5.49 -10.67
N ARG A 207 24.03 6.54 -9.89
CA ARG A 207 25.25 7.35 -10.02
C ARG A 207 26.48 6.57 -9.53
N PRO A 208 27.71 6.94 -9.92
CA PRO A 208 28.91 6.35 -9.34
C PRO A 208 28.93 6.45 -7.81
N GLY A 209 28.90 5.31 -7.12
CA GLY A 209 28.86 5.23 -5.66
C GLY A 209 27.48 4.91 -5.08
N ASP A 210 26.40 5.02 -5.86
CA ASP A 210 25.07 4.60 -5.44
C ASP A 210 25.02 3.07 -5.29
N PHE A 211 24.27 2.60 -4.29
CA PHE A 211 24.11 1.15 -4.05
C PHE A 211 23.25 0.47 -5.13
N SER A 212 22.32 1.22 -5.75
CA SER A 212 21.44 0.74 -6.82
C SER A 212 20.85 1.90 -7.61
N ASP A 213 20.06 1.58 -8.64
CA ASP A 213 19.26 2.53 -9.44
C ASP A 213 17.75 2.31 -9.23
N SER A 214 17.36 1.74 -8.08
CA SER A 214 15.98 1.29 -7.88
C SER A 214 14.96 2.43 -7.82
N ASP A 215 15.37 3.62 -7.39
CA ASP A 215 14.47 4.78 -7.29
C ASP A 215 14.26 5.44 -8.64
N LEU A 216 15.35 5.62 -9.40
CA LEU A 216 15.28 6.10 -10.79
C LEU A 216 14.36 5.21 -11.62
N LYS A 217 14.61 3.89 -11.62
CA LYS A 217 13.79 2.94 -12.38
C LYS A 217 12.36 2.84 -11.88
N PHE A 218 12.11 3.02 -10.58
CA PHE A 218 10.75 3.09 -10.05
C PHE A 218 10.00 4.29 -10.63
N ALA A 219 10.62 5.46 -10.65
CA ALA A 219 10.06 6.67 -11.24
C ALA A 219 9.80 6.49 -12.75
N GLU A 220 10.75 5.92 -13.49
CA GLU A 220 10.61 5.61 -14.92
C GLU A 220 9.45 4.65 -15.20
N ASN A 221 9.36 3.55 -14.43
CA ASN A 221 8.27 2.58 -14.55
C ASN A 221 6.90 3.20 -14.25
N LEU A 222 6.87 4.18 -13.36
CA LEU A 222 5.67 4.97 -13.06
C LEU A 222 5.45 6.13 -14.02
N LYS A 223 6.38 6.45 -14.93
CA LYS A 223 6.33 7.67 -15.77
C LYS A 223 6.19 8.95 -14.95
N LEU A 224 6.97 9.04 -13.87
CA LEU A 224 7.08 10.24 -13.03
C LEU A 224 8.41 10.93 -13.30
N GLN A 225 8.44 12.25 -13.12
CA GLN A 225 9.71 12.98 -13.09
C GLN A 225 10.56 12.47 -11.91
N PHE A 226 11.85 12.31 -12.12
CA PHE A 226 12.78 11.85 -11.09
C PHE A 226 13.74 12.97 -10.68
N TYR A 227 14.00 13.06 -9.39
CA TYR A 227 15.03 13.94 -8.84
C TYR A 227 15.86 13.19 -7.81
N SER A 228 17.17 13.44 -7.76
CA SER A 228 17.95 13.06 -6.58
C SER A 228 17.69 14.02 -5.41
N PRO A 229 17.93 13.62 -4.15
CA PRO A 229 17.77 14.48 -3.00
C PRO A 229 18.65 15.75 -3.11
N GLU A 230 19.86 15.58 -3.62
CA GLU A 230 20.83 16.66 -3.79
C GLU A 230 20.43 17.69 -4.84
N GLU A 231 19.58 17.32 -5.81
CA GLU A 231 19.00 18.25 -6.79
C GLU A 231 17.73 18.91 -6.26
N TYR A 232 16.86 18.12 -5.63
CA TYR A 232 15.52 18.56 -5.25
C TYR A 232 15.51 19.48 -4.02
N PHE A 233 16.08 19.04 -2.89
CA PHE A 233 15.92 19.79 -1.64
C PHE A 233 16.63 21.16 -1.65
N PRO A 234 17.83 21.33 -2.25
CA PRO A 234 18.47 22.64 -2.35
C PRO A 234 17.71 23.62 -3.26
N SER A 235 17.15 23.19 -4.38
CA SER A 235 16.41 24.08 -5.29
C SER A 235 15.19 24.71 -4.61
N MET A 236 14.52 23.96 -3.73
CA MET A 236 13.37 24.45 -2.94
C MET A 236 13.73 25.52 -1.88
N LYS A 237 15.00 25.70 -1.54
CA LYS A 237 15.44 26.78 -0.63
C LYS A 237 15.56 28.14 -1.33
N HIS A 238 15.81 28.15 -2.64
CA HIS A 238 16.05 29.38 -3.40
C HIS A 238 14.78 30.04 -3.95
N VAL A 239 13.60 29.43 -3.78
CA VAL A 239 12.32 29.99 -4.25
C VAL A 239 11.80 31.14 -3.37
N THR A 240 12.49 31.51 -2.30
CA THR A 240 12.21 32.74 -1.56
C THR A 240 13.29 33.77 -1.91
N ASN A 241 12.94 34.75 -2.77
CA ASN A 241 13.56 36.08 -2.95
C ASN A 241 13.74 36.50 -4.43
N GLU A 242 12.78 36.30 -5.33
CA GLU A 242 12.67 37.11 -6.55
C GLU A 242 11.19 37.28 -6.89
N ASP A 243 10.53 38.23 -6.22
CA ASP A 243 9.31 38.92 -6.65
C ASP A 243 8.97 39.95 -5.55
N GLY A 244 9.73 41.06 -5.57
CA GLY A 244 9.51 42.27 -4.78
C GLY A 244 9.53 43.48 -5.68
#